data_AF-A0A9D4LEM6-F1
#
_entry.id   AF-A0A9D4LEM6-F1
#
_cell.length_a   1.000
_cell.length_b   1.000
_cell.length_c   1.000
_cell.angle_alpha   90.00
_cell.angle_beta   90.00
_cell.angle_gamma   90.00
#
_symmetry.space_group_name_H-M   'P 1'
#
loop_
_entity.id
_entity.type
_entity.pdbx_description
1 polymer ?
#
loop_
_entity_poly.entity_id
_entity_poly.type
_entity_poly.pdbx_seq_one_letter_code
_entity_poly.pdbx_strand_id
1 'polypeptide(L)'
;MAATTTYSPYRGACMFYKQPLFLWDFNHNCSCLSPTHIFRSPLLLLLPLLLLLLLLLLLLLLLLLLLLLLLLLLVLLLLVLLPPPPPPPPPPPPPPPPRLLLLLLLLLPLLLLLLPLLLLLLLLLPLLLLLLLLLLLLLLLLLLLLLLLLLLLLLLQLLLLLLLQLLLLLLLLLLLLLLLLLLLLQLLILLLLHHHHHHHHHHHHSQ
;
A
#
# COMPACT_ATOMS: atom_id res chain seq x y z
N MET A 1 -43.37 -40.99 -5.00
CA MET A 1 -44.39 -40.13 -5.64
C MET A 1 -44.97 -39.27 -4.53
N ALA A 2 -44.96 -37.94 -4.50
CA ALA A 2 -44.86 -36.93 -5.53
C ALA A 2 -43.88 -35.80 -5.11
N ALA A 3 -43.26 -35.18 -6.11
CA ALA A 3 -42.44 -33.99 -5.96
C ALA A 3 -43.33 -32.75 -6.10
N THR A 4 -43.25 -31.83 -5.15
CA THR A 4 -43.80 -30.48 -5.26
C THR A 4 -42.67 -29.49 -5.38
N THR A 5 -42.35 -29.12 -6.62
CA THR A 5 -41.47 -28.03 -7.00
C THR A 5 -42.22 -26.70 -6.88
N THR A 6 -41.88 -25.92 -5.85
CA THR A 6 -42.34 -24.54 -5.69
C THR A 6 -41.55 -23.63 -6.61
N TYR A 7 -42.20 -23.19 -7.68
CA TYR A 7 -41.77 -22.13 -8.59
C TYR A 7 -41.70 -20.81 -7.81
N SER A 8 -40.53 -20.18 -7.74
CA SER A 8 -40.36 -18.80 -7.24
C SER A 8 -40.07 -17.86 -8.41
N PRO A 9 -40.98 -16.93 -8.76
CA PRO A 9 -40.80 -16.00 -9.86
C PRO A 9 -40.20 -14.69 -9.36
N TYR A 10 -38.88 -14.68 -9.10
CA TYR A 10 -38.14 -13.42 -8.95
C TYR A 10 -36.98 -13.37 -9.95
N ARG A 11 -37.35 -13.34 -11.24
CA ARG A 11 -36.53 -12.75 -12.29
C ARG A 11 -36.65 -11.23 -12.15
N GLY A 12 -35.82 -10.67 -11.27
CA GLY A 12 -35.56 -9.23 -11.24
C GLY A 12 -34.82 -8.84 -12.50
N ALA A 13 -35.56 -8.37 -13.51
CA ALA A 13 -35.01 -7.76 -14.69
C ALA A 13 -34.37 -6.42 -14.29
N CYS A 14 -33.04 -6.34 -14.34
CA CYS A 14 -32.34 -5.05 -14.40
C CYS A 14 -32.65 -4.41 -15.76
N MET A 15 -33.80 -3.73 -15.85
CA MET A 15 -34.14 -2.87 -16.97
C MET A 15 -33.15 -1.72 -17.04
N PHE A 16 -32.33 -1.75 -18.09
CA PHE A 16 -31.54 -0.63 -18.58
C PHE A 16 -32.49 0.52 -19.00
N TYR A 17 -32.78 1.43 -18.08
CA TYR A 17 -33.31 2.74 -18.47
C TYR A 17 -32.15 3.66 -18.86
N LYS A 18 -32.02 3.89 -20.16
CA LYS A 18 -31.44 5.12 -20.72
C LYS A 18 -32.31 6.28 -20.24
N GLN A 19 -31.78 7.17 -19.42
CA GLN A 19 -32.07 8.61 -19.51
C GLN A 19 -31.02 9.44 -18.75
N PRO A 20 -30.84 10.72 -19.14
CA PRO A 20 -29.68 11.53 -18.80
C PRO A 20 -29.91 12.45 -17.59
N LEU A 21 -28.80 12.89 -17.01
CA LEU A 21 -28.60 14.09 -16.17
C LEU A 21 -29.25 14.10 -14.78
N PHE A 22 -28.35 14.01 -13.79
CA PHE A 22 -28.40 14.59 -12.44
C PHE A 22 -29.58 14.24 -11.53
N LEU A 23 -29.34 13.35 -10.56
CA LEU A 23 -29.20 13.75 -9.16
C LEU A 23 -28.58 12.58 -8.36
N TRP A 24 -27.64 12.92 -7.48
CA TRP A 24 -27.23 12.08 -6.36
C TRP A 24 -28.45 11.69 -5.52
N ASP A 25 -28.61 10.40 -5.21
CA ASP A 25 -28.69 9.96 -3.82
C ASP A 25 -28.46 8.45 -3.68
N PHE A 26 -27.77 8.13 -2.59
CA PHE A 26 -27.35 6.82 -2.10
C PHE A 26 -28.50 5.80 -1.99
N ASN A 27 -28.33 4.55 -2.47
CA ASN A 27 -28.30 3.40 -1.55
C ASN A 27 -27.89 2.03 -2.13
N HIS A 28 -26.86 1.47 -1.47
CA HIS A 28 -26.52 0.07 -1.16
C HIS A 28 -26.60 -1.09 -2.18
N ASN A 29 -25.44 -1.75 -2.32
CA ASN A 29 -25.22 -3.14 -2.75
C ASN A 29 -24.97 -3.45 -4.24
N CYS A 30 -24.30 -2.54 -4.95
CA CYS A 30 -23.45 -2.98 -6.06
C CYS A 30 -22.00 -2.90 -5.63
N SER A 31 -21.48 -4.01 -5.14
CA SER A 31 -20.06 -4.31 -4.97
C SER A 31 -19.37 -4.38 -6.34
N CYS A 32 -19.48 -3.31 -7.13
CA CYS A 32 -18.60 -3.06 -8.24
C CYS A 32 -17.24 -2.75 -7.62
N LEU A 33 -16.42 -3.80 -7.53
CA LEU A 33 -14.98 -3.76 -7.27
C LEU A 33 -14.34 -2.81 -8.28
N SER A 34 -14.47 -1.52 -7.99
CA SER A 34 -13.82 -0.45 -8.71
C SER A 34 -12.33 -0.64 -8.42
N PRO A 35 -11.47 -0.81 -9.43
CA PRO A 35 -10.04 -1.06 -9.24
C PRO A 35 -9.32 0.09 -8.51
N THR A 36 -10.02 1.20 -8.25
CA THR A 36 -9.58 2.32 -7.41
C THR A 36 -9.47 1.99 -5.92
N HIS A 37 -10.02 0.86 -5.43
CA HIS A 37 -9.86 0.43 -4.04
C HIS A 37 -8.51 -0.23 -3.72
N ILE A 38 -7.74 -0.65 -4.74
CA ILE A 38 -6.42 -1.29 -4.52
C ILE A 38 -5.40 -0.29 -3.96
N PHE A 39 -5.58 1.01 -4.22
CA PHE A 39 -4.71 2.07 -3.71
C PHE A 39 -5.08 2.56 -2.31
N ARG A 40 -6.17 2.07 -1.71
CA ARG A 40 -6.87 2.84 -0.68
C ARG A 40 -6.27 2.84 0.71
N SER A 41 -5.19 2.12 1.01
CA SER A 41 -4.40 2.57 2.16
C SER A 41 -2.99 1.96 2.22
N PRO A 42 -1.94 2.78 2.10
CA PRO A 42 -0.62 2.41 2.65
C PRO A 42 -0.71 2.05 4.15
N LEU A 43 -1.79 2.42 4.85
CA LEU A 43 -2.07 2.03 6.23
C LEU A 43 -2.22 0.51 6.43
N LEU A 44 -2.78 -0.23 5.46
CA LEU A 44 -2.86 -1.70 5.57
C LEU A 44 -1.48 -2.36 5.53
N LEU A 45 -0.52 -1.77 4.82
CA LEU A 45 0.87 -2.22 4.79
C LEU A 45 1.64 -1.80 6.05
N LEU A 46 1.25 -0.68 6.68
CA LEU A 46 1.83 -0.22 7.95
C LEU A 46 1.38 -1.04 9.15
N LEU A 47 0.17 -1.60 9.14
CA LEU A 47 -0.36 -2.39 10.25
C LEU A 47 0.55 -3.57 10.67
N PRO A 48 1.00 -4.47 9.77
CA PRO A 48 1.91 -5.55 10.15
C PRO A 48 3.26 -5.04 10.63
N LEU A 49 3.76 -3.92 10.08
CA LEU A 49 4.99 -3.29 10.55
C LEU A 49 4.86 -2.79 11.99
N LEU A 50 3.74 -2.15 12.32
CA LEU A 50 3.43 -1.68 13.67
C LEU A 50 3.31 -2.85 14.65
N LEU A 51 2.64 -3.93 14.25
CA LEU A 51 2.52 -5.15 15.06
C LEU A 51 3.89 -5.78 15.31
N LEU A 52 4.75 -5.84 14.30
CA LEU A 52 6.11 -6.37 14.42
C LEU A 52 6.98 -5.49 15.33
N LEU A 53 6.83 -4.17 15.24
CA LEU A 53 7.51 -3.22 16.13
C LEU A 53 7.05 -3.37 17.59
N LEU A 54 5.75 -3.53 17.81
CA LEU A 54 5.19 -3.78 19.14
C LEU A 54 5.72 -5.11 19.72
N LEU A 55 5.79 -6.16 18.89
CA LEU A 55 6.37 -7.44 19.28
C LEU A 55 7.85 -7.30 19.66
N LEU A 56 8.64 -6.57 18.86
CA LEU A 56 10.04 -6.28 19.15
C LEU A 56 10.19 -5.53 20.49
N LEU A 57 9.35 -4.53 20.75
CA LEU A 57 9.34 -3.78 21.99
C LEU A 57 9.01 -4.68 23.19
N LEU A 58 8.01 -5.54 23.06
CA LEU A 58 7.63 -6.51 24.09
C LEU A 58 8.79 -7.49 24.37
N LEU A 59 9.45 -7.97 23.33
CA LEU A 59 10.61 -8.86 23.43
C LEU A 59 11.78 -8.17 24.16
N LEU A 60 12.05 -6.90 23.84
CA LEU A 60 13.07 -6.11 24.51
C LEU A 60 12.75 -5.89 25.99
N LEU A 61 11.49 -5.60 26.31
CA LEU A 61 11.02 -5.46 27.70
C LEU A 61 11.19 -6.78 28.47
N LEU A 62 10.84 -7.91 27.85
CA LEU A 62 11.04 -9.24 28.44
C LEU A 62 12.53 -9.52 28.68
N LEU A 63 13.39 -9.20 27.72
CA LEU A 63 14.84 -9.33 27.85
C LEU A 63 15.37 -8.50 29.03
N LEU A 64 14.93 -7.24 29.15
CA LEU A 64 15.31 -6.36 30.24
C LEU A 64 14.86 -6.91 31.60
N LEU A 65 13.62 -7.40 31.69
CA LEU A 65 13.09 -8.02 32.90
C LEU A 65 13.88 -9.27 33.29
N LEU A 66 14.21 -10.11 32.31
CA LEU A 66 15.01 -11.32 32.52
C LEU A 66 16.42 -10.98 33.02
N LEU A 67 17.05 -9.95 32.44
CA LEU A 67 18.35 -9.46 32.86
C LEU A 67 18.30 -8.90 34.28
N LEU A 68 17.26 -8.12 34.62
CA LEU A 68 17.05 -7.60 35.97
C LEU A 68 16.86 -8.74 36.99
N LEU A 69 16.07 -9.76 36.63
CA LEU A 69 15.88 -10.95 37.45
C LEU A 69 17.19 -11.68 37.68
N LEU A 70 17.99 -11.87 36.63
CA LEU A 70 19.32 -12.49 36.72
C LEU A 70 20.24 -11.68 37.64
N LEU A 71 20.25 -10.35 37.49
CA LEU A 71 21.04 -9.46 38.34
C LEU A 71 20.60 -9.54 39.79
N LEU A 72 19.29 -9.50 40.06
CA LEU A 72 18.75 -9.63 41.41
C LEU A 72 19.14 -10.97 42.04
N LEU A 73 19.03 -12.05 41.27
CA LEU A 73 19.41 -13.39 41.70
C LEU A 73 20.90 -13.46 42.03
N LEU A 74 21.75 -12.85 41.20
CA LEU A 74 23.19 -12.75 41.41
C LEU A 74 23.54 -11.93 42.66
N VAL A 75 22.86 -10.79 42.89
CA VAL A 75 23.04 -9.96 44.09
C VAL A 75 22.61 -10.72 45.34
N LEU A 76 21.47 -11.41 45.29
CA LEU A 76 21.01 -12.25 46.39
C LEU A 76 22.02 -13.35 46.70
N LEU A 77 22.57 -13.99 45.65
CA LEU A 77 23.61 -15.00 45.79
C LEU A 77 24.86 -14.41 46.44
N LEU A 78 25.30 -13.23 46.01
CA LEU A 78 26.45 -12.52 46.58
C LEU A 78 26.21 -12.19 48.06
N LEU A 79 25.03 -11.68 48.42
CA LEU A 79 24.64 -11.37 49.80
C LEU A 79 24.64 -12.62 50.70
N VAL A 80 24.24 -13.77 50.17
CA VAL A 80 24.28 -15.05 50.90
C VAL A 80 25.71 -15.58 51.06
N LEU A 81 26.60 -15.31 50.10
CA LEU A 81 28.00 -15.72 50.14
C LEU A 81 28.90 -14.79 50.96
N LEU A 82 28.46 -13.56 51.23
CA LEU A 82 29.19 -12.61 52.07
C LEU A 82 29.28 -13.16 53.50
N PRO A 83 30.50 -13.36 54.04
CA PRO A 83 30.64 -13.80 55.42
C PRO A 83 30.08 -12.72 56.36
N PRO A 84 29.33 -13.10 57.42
CA PRO A 84 28.92 -12.13 58.42
C PRO A 84 30.16 -11.47 59.06
N PRO A 85 30.06 -10.21 59.51
CA PRO A 85 31.17 -9.53 60.17
C PRO A 85 31.67 -10.35 61.37
N PRO A 86 32.99 -10.40 61.61
CA PRO A 86 33.55 -11.25 62.66
C PRO A 86 33.00 -10.85 64.03
N PRO A 87 32.34 -11.76 64.77
CA PRO A 87 31.96 -11.49 66.15
C PRO A 87 33.21 -11.50 67.06
N PRO A 88 33.16 -10.85 68.25
CA PRO A 88 34.20 -10.99 69.26
C PRO A 88 34.37 -12.48 69.65
N PRO A 89 35.60 -12.95 69.99
CA PRO A 89 35.96 -14.38 70.00
C PRO A 89 35.07 -15.24 70.92
N PRO A 90 34.31 -16.20 70.36
CA PRO A 90 33.51 -17.17 71.12
C PRO A 90 34.00 -18.63 70.94
N PRO A 91 33.49 -19.60 71.76
CA PRO A 91 33.82 -21.03 71.66
C PRO A 91 33.53 -21.63 70.26
N PRO A 92 34.17 -22.77 69.90
CA PRO A 92 34.17 -23.31 68.55
C PRO A 92 32.74 -23.56 68.02
N PRO A 93 32.40 -23.03 66.83
CA PRO A 93 31.04 -23.09 66.32
C PRO A 93 30.70 -24.46 65.69
N PRO A 94 29.41 -24.85 65.73
CA PRO A 94 28.90 -25.97 64.95
C PRO A 94 28.96 -25.69 63.44
N PRO A 95 29.01 -26.73 62.58
CA PRO A 95 29.11 -26.58 61.13
C PRO A 95 27.91 -25.79 60.55
N PRO A 96 28.11 -25.07 59.42
CA PRO A 96 27.06 -24.27 58.82
C PRO A 96 25.86 -25.14 58.42
N PRO A 97 24.62 -24.62 58.55
CA PRO A 97 23.41 -25.39 58.29
C PRO A 97 23.29 -25.75 56.79
N PRO A 98 22.89 -26.98 56.45
CA PRO A 98 22.82 -27.50 55.06
C PRO A 98 21.81 -26.78 54.15
N ARG A 99 20.99 -25.88 54.69
CA ARG A 99 19.93 -25.18 53.94
C ARG A 99 20.49 -24.23 52.88
N LEU A 100 21.60 -23.54 53.14
CA LEU A 100 22.20 -22.61 52.18
C LEU A 100 22.79 -23.34 50.98
N LEU A 101 23.43 -24.49 51.22
CA LEU A 101 23.96 -25.36 50.16
C LEU A 101 22.83 -25.91 49.28
N LEU A 102 21.70 -26.31 49.88
CA LEU A 102 20.52 -26.72 49.12
C LEU A 102 19.94 -25.59 48.26
N LEU A 103 19.88 -24.37 48.79
CA LEU A 103 19.37 -23.21 48.06
C LEU A 103 20.31 -22.86 46.89
N LEU A 104 21.63 -22.87 47.11
CA LEU A 104 22.64 -22.72 46.05
C LEU A 104 22.48 -23.80 44.97
N LEU A 105 22.35 -25.06 45.39
CA LEU A 105 22.19 -26.20 44.49
C LEU A 105 20.92 -26.10 43.65
N LEU A 106 19.83 -25.55 44.20
CA LEU A 106 18.58 -25.33 43.49
C LEU A 106 18.64 -24.13 42.53
N LEU A 107 19.41 -23.11 42.90
CA LEU A 107 19.52 -21.85 42.16
C LEU A 107 20.49 -21.97 40.97
N LEU A 108 21.52 -22.81 41.08
CA LEU A 108 22.46 -23.10 40.00
C LEU A 108 21.82 -23.65 38.71
N PRO A 109 20.95 -24.69 38.72
CA PRO A 109 20.30 -25.17 37.51
C PRO A 109 19.32 -24.15 36.94
N LEU A 110 18.68 -23.32 37.78
CA LEU A 110 17.85 -22.22 37.30
C LEU A 110 18.70 -21.19 36.52
N LEU A 111 19.86 -20.80 37.05
CA LEU A 111 20.81 -19.93 36.38
C LEU A 111 21.31 -20.55 35.06
N LEU A 112 21.64 -21.84 35.09
CA LEU A 112 22.09 -22.61 33.93
C LEU A 112 21.02 -22.69 32.84
N LEU A 113 19.74 -22.74 33.19
CA LEU A 113 18.63 -22.71 32.24
C LEU A 113 18.33 -21.30 31.72
N LEU A 114 18.49 -20.28 32.57
CA LEU A 114 18.21 -18.89 32.21
C LEU A 114 19.25 -18.33 31.22
N LEU A 115 20.53 -18.72 31.37
CA LEU A 115 21.61 -18.28 30.50
C LEU A 115 21.40 -18.63 29.00
N PRO A 116 21.12 -19.88 28.60
CA PRO A 116 20.87 -20.22 27.20
C PRO A 116 19.58 -19.58 26.68
N LEU A 117 18.56 -19.39 27.52
CA LEU A 117 17.35 -18.66 27.15
C LEU A 117 17.69 -17.19 26.82
N LEU A 118 18.51 -16.54 27.66
CA LEU A 118 19.00 -15.19 27.43
C LEU A 118 19.81 -15.10 26.13
N LEU A 119 20.72 -16.05 25.89
CA LEU A 119 21.52 -16.12 24.67
C LEU A 119 20.64 -16.29 23.42
N LEU A 120 19.65 -17.18 23.48
CA LEU A 120 18.69 -17.40 22.41
C LEU A 120 17.91 -16.12 22.10
N LEU A 121 17.44 -15.43 23.15
CA LEU A 121 16.70 -14.17 23.02
C LEU A 121 17.58 -13.07 22.42
N LEU A 122 18.84 -12.99 22.85
CA LEU A 122 19.84 -12.06 22.32
C LEU A 122 20.16 -12.34 20.86
N LEU A 123 20.14 -13.60 20.41
CA LEU A 123 20.34 -13.98 19.01
C LEU A 123 19.09 -13.73 18.16
N LEU A 124 17.90 -13.95 18.72
CA LEU A 124 16.62 -13.72 18.04
C LEU A 124 16.41 -12.23 17.73
N LEU A 125 16.82 -11.34 18.64
CA LEU A 125 16.67 -9.89 18.51
C LEU A 125 17.29 -9.32 17.21
N PRO A 126 18.58 -9.53 16.89
CA PRO A 126 19.18 -9.02 15.66
C PRO A 126 18.58 -9.69 14.42
N LEU A 127 18.17 -10.96 14.49
CA LEU A 127 17.50 -11.63 13.38
C LEU A 127 16.15 -10.96 13.07
N LEU A 128 15.35 -10.67 14.10
CA LEU A 128 14.07 -9.99 13.95
C LEU A 128 14.25 -8.54 13.47
N LEU A 129 15.30 -7.86 13.92
CA LEU A 129 15.67 -6.53 13.43
C LEU A 129 16.11 -6.55 11.95
N LEU A 130 16.90 -7.54 11.54
CA LEU A 130 17.27 -7.75 10.15
C LEU A 130 16.04 -8.02 9.28
N LEU A 131 15.11 -8.85 9.75
CA LEU A 131 13.85 -9.11 9.07
C LEU A 131 13.01 -7.84 8.91
N LEU A 132 12.89 -7.03 9.97
CA LEU A 132 12.21 -5.74 9.94
C LEU A 132 12.85 -4.81 8.91
N LEU A 133 14.18 -4.73 8.88
CA LEU A 133 14.93 -3.92 7.91
C LEU A 133 14.67 -4.39 6.47
N LEU A 134 14.71 -5.70 6.22
CA LEU A 134 14.41 -6.28 4.91
C LEU A 134 12.98 -5.97 4.47
N LEU A 135 12.01 -6.10 5.38
CA LEU A 135 10.62 -5.78 5.11
C LEU A 135 10.44 -4.30 4.78
N LEU A 136 11.10 -3.41 5.51
CA LEU A 136 11.08 -1.97 5.25
C LEU A 136 11.68 -1.65 3.88
N LEU A 137 12.82 -2.26 3.52
CA LEU A 137 13.45 -2.09 2.22
C LEU A 137 12.54 -2.56 1.08
N LEU A 138 11.89 -3.71 1.24
CA LEU A 138 10.92 -4.24 0.28
C LEU A 138 9.72 -3.29 0.12
N LEU A 139 9.19 -2.77 1.23
CA LEU A 139 8.09 -1.81 1.20
C LEU A 139 8.49 -0.53 0.48
N LEU A 140 9.69 -0.01 0.74
CA LEU A 140 10.22 1.17 0.05
C LEU A 140 10.37 0.92 -1.45
N LEU A 141 10.91 -0.24 -1.85
CA LEU A 141 11.03 -0.63 -3.25
C LEU A 141 9.66 -0.71 -3.93
N LEU A 142 8.67 -1.31 -3.27
CA LEU A 142 7.31 -1.40 -3.78
C LEU A 142 6.68 -0.01 -3.96
N LEU A 143 6.87 0.88 -2.99
CA LEU A 143 6.39 2.26 -3.07
C LEU A 143 7.05 3.02 -4.23
N LEU A 144 8.36 2.85 -4.41
CA LEU A 144 9.10 3.45 -5.52
C LEU A 144 8.58 2.95 -6.87
N LEU A 145 8.36 1.64 -7.00
CA LEU A 145 7.81 1.04 -8.21
C LEU A 145 6.41 1.57 -8.51
N LEU A 146 5.56 1.70 -7.48
CA LEU A 146 4.22 2.24 -7.61
C LEU A 146 4.24 3.70 -8.07
N LEU A 147 5.14 4.52 -7.50
CA LEU A 147 5.34 5.91 -7.91
C LEU A 147 5.80 6.01 -9.36
N LEU A 148 6.76 5.16 -9.76
CA LEU A 148 7.25 5.11 -11.13
C LEU A 148 6.14 4.74 -12.12
N LEU A 149 5.32 3.74 -11.78
CA LEU A 149 4.17 3.34 -12.60
C LEU A 149 3.16 4.48 -12.74
N LEU A 150 2.86 5.18 -11.65
CA LEU A 150 1.96 6.33 -11.66
C LEU A 150 2.49 7.45 -12.55
N LEU A 151 3.79 7.75 -12.45
CA LEU A 151 4.46 8.74 -13.30
C LEU A 151 4.38 8.36 -14.78
N LEU A 152 4.63 7.08 -15.10
CA LEU A 152 4.53 6.56 -16.46
C LEU A 152 3.11 6.68 -17.01
N LEU A 153 2.10 6.35 -16.19
CA LEU A 153 0.70 6.48 -16.58
C LEU A 153 0.31 7.94 -16.83
N LEU A 154 0.75 8.86 -15.97
CA LEU A 154 0.55 10.29 -16.13
C LEU A 154 1.19 10.79 -17.43
N LEU A 155 2.43 10.39 -17.70
CA LEU A 155 3.15 10.74 -18.92
C LEU A 155 2.42 10.22 -20.17
N LEU A 156 1.95 8.97 -20.13
CA LEU A 156 1.18 8.37 -21.21
C LEU A 156 -0.14 9.13 -21.44
N GLN A 157 -0.84 9.51 -20.38
CA GLN A 157 -2.08 10.28 -20.48
C GLN A 157 -1.84 11.68 -21.07
N LEU A 158 -0.75 12.35 -20.66
CA LEU A 158 -0.35 13.63 -21.23
C LEU A 158 -0.01 13.50 -22.72
N LEU A 159 0.73 12.46 -23.10
CA LEU A 159 1.08 12.19 -24.49
C LEU A 159 -0.18 11.94 -25.34
N LEU A 160 -1.14 11.17 -24.82
CA LEU A 160 -2.41 10.90 -25.48
C LEU A 160 -3.23 12.18 -25.68
N LEU A 161 -3.28 13.06 -24.67
CA LEU A 161 -3.95 14.35 -24.75
C LEU A 161 -3.31 15.23 -25.85
N LEU A 162 -1.98 15.29 -25.88
CA LEU A 162 -1.24 16.05 -26.88
C LEU A 162 -1.52 15.53 -28.30
N LEU A 163 -1.50 14.21 -28.47
CA LEU A 163 -1.80 13.56 -29.75
C LEU A 163 -3.23 13.87 -30.20
N LEU A 164 -4.20 13.83 -29.29
CA LEU A 164 -5.59 14.17 -29.57
C LEU A 164 -5.74 15.63 -30.01
N GLN A 165 -5.05 16.56 -29.33
CA GLN A 165 -5.07 17.97 -29.68
C GLN A 165 -4.45 18.23 -31.07
N LEU A 166 -3.35 17.54 -31.39
CA LEU A 166 -2.73 17.60 -32.72
C LEU A 166 -3.69 17.08 -33.80
N LEU A 167 -4.35 15.95 -33.55
CA LEU A 167 -5.32 15.38 -34.48
C LEU A 167 -6.50 16.33 -34.73
N LEU A 168 -7.01 16.97 -33.68
CA LEU A 168 -8.08 17.95 -33.77
C LEU A 168 -7.65 19.17 -34.62
N LEU A 169 -6.43 19.67 -34.41
CA LEU A 169 -5.88 20.77 -35.20
C LEU A 169 -5.77 20.40 -36.68
N LEU A 170 -5.28 19.19 -36.99
CA LEU A 170 -5.17 18.70 -38.35
C LEU A 170 -6.55 18.60 -39.02
N LEU A 171 -7.55 18.08 -38.31
CA LEU A 171 -8.92 18.00 -38.81
C LEU A 171 -9.50 19.39 -39.12
N LEU A 172 -9.27 20.36 -38.22
CA LEU A 172 -9.69 21.74 -38.43
C LEU A 172 -9.04 22.37 -39.67
N LEU A 173 -7.74 22.16 -39.84
CA LEU A 173 -7.00 22.64 -41.01
C LEU A 173 -7.55 22.04 -42.31
N LEU A 174 -7.83 20.73 -42.33
CA LEU A 174 -8.42 20.05 -43.47
C LEU A 174 -9.80 20.63 -43.83
N LEU A 175 -10.65 20.88 -42.82
CA LEU A 175 -11.95 21.49 -43.01
C LEU A 175 -11.85 22.89 -43.62
N LEU A 176 -10.92 23.71 -43.12
CA LEU A 176 -10.66 25.05 -43.65
C LEU A 176 -10.23 25.01 -45.13
N LEU A 177 -9.33 24.08 -45.48
CA LEU A 177 -8.88 23.89 -46.85
C LEU A 177 -10.03 23.49 -47.78
N LEU A 178 -10.90 22.58 -47.33
CA LEU A 178 -12.08 22.17 -48.08
C LEU A 178 -13.02 23.36 -48.32
N LEU A 179 -13.27 24.18 -47.31
CA LEU A 179 -14.11 25.37 -47.43
C LEU A 179 -13.52 26.37 -48.44
N LEU A 180 -12.22 26.60 -48.39
CA LEU A 180 -11.51 27.47 -49.33
C LEU A 180 -11.65 26.96 -50.77
N LEU A 181 -11.50 25.65 -50.98
CA LEU A 181 -11.67 25.02 -52.28
C LEU A 181 -13.10 25.19 -52.82
N LEU A 182 -14.11 25.02 -51.97
CA LEU A 182 -15.51 25.24 -52.34
C LEU A 182 -15.77 26.68 -52.75
N LEU A 183 -15.22 27.65 -52.02
CA LEU A 183 -15.34 29.07 -52.33
C LEU A 183 -14.65 29.42 -53.66
N LEU A 184 -13.46 28.87 -53.91
CA LEU A 184 -12.75 29.02 -55.18
C LEU A 184 -13.57 28.46 -56.35
N LEU A 185 -14.17 27.27 -56.18
CA LEU A 185 -15.02 26.65 -57.20
C LEU A 185 -16.25 27.52 -57.50
N GLN A 186 -16.91 28.06 -56.46
CA GLN A 186 -18.05 28.94 -56.62
C GLN A 186 -17.69 30.22 -57.38
N LEU A 187 -16.53 30.82 -57.07
CA LEU A 187 -16.01 31.97 -57.79
C LEU A 187 -15.75 31.65 -59.27
N LEU A 188 -15.15 30.49 -59.55
CA LEU A 188 -14.88 30.03 -60.91
C LEU A 188 -16.17 29.85 -61.72
N ILE A 189 -17.20 29.23 -61.13
CA ILE A 189 -18.51 29.06 -61.77
C ILE A 189 -19.13 30.42 -62.09
N LEU A 190 -19.07 31.37 -61.17
CA LEU A 190 -19.58 32.73 -61.36
C LEU A 190 -18.85 33.45 -62.49
N LEU A 191 -17.53 33.31 -62.56
CA LEU A 191 -16.70 33.91 -63.61
C LEU A 191 -17.02 33.31 -64.99
N LEU A 192 -17.17 31.99 -65.07
CA LEU A 192 -17.56 31.31 -66.31
C LEU A 192 -18.94 31.76 -66.79
N LEU A 193 -19.91 31.87 -65.88
CA LEU A 193 -21.26 32.34 -66.19
C LEU A 193 -21.25 33.79 -66.68
N HIS A 194 -20.48 34.66 -66.03
CA HIS A 194 -20.31 36.04 -66.45
C HIS A 194 -19.70 36.15 -67.86
N HIS A 195 -18.66 35.36 -68.13
CA HIS A 195 -18.02 35.33 -69.45
C HIS A 195 -18.98 34.88 -70.55
N HIS A 196 -19.77 33.82 -70.28
CA HIS A 196 -20.77 33.31 -71.21
C HIS A 196 -21.86 34.35 -71.51
N HIS A 197 -22.34 35.05 -70.49
CA HIS A 197 -23.35 36.11 -70.65
C HIS A 197 -22.81 37.28 -71.50
N HIS A 198 -21.58 37.70 -71.27
CA HIS A 198 -20.93 38.75 -72.06
C HIS A 198 -20.78 38.34 -73.54
N HIS A 199 -20.41 37.08 -73.82
CA HIS A 199 -20.28 36.59 -75.19
C HIS A 199 -21.63 36.56 -75.94
N HIS A 200 -22.73 36.26 -75.26
CA HIS A 200 -24.07 36.30 -75.87
C HIS A 200 -24.52 37.72 -76.21
N HIS A 201 -24.21 38.72 -75.38
CA HIS A 201 -24.57 40.11 -75.65
C HIS A 201 -23.87 40.70 -76.89
N HIS A 202 -22.61 40.33 -77.15
CA HIS A 202 -21.91 40.79 -78.36
C HIS A 202 -22.50 40.24 -79.66
N HIS A 203 -23.11 39.05 -79.63
CA HIS A 203 -23.77 38.50 -80.82
C HIS A 203 -25.10 39.18 -81.17
N HIS A 204 -25.80 39.76 -80.20
CA HIS A 204 -27.05 40.48 -80.47
C HIS A 204 -26.85 41.89 -81.02
N HIS A 205 -25.69 42.53 -80.81
CA HIS A 205 -25.39 43.86 -81.35
C HIS A 205 -24.76 43.84 -82.75
N SER A 206 -24.45 42.66 -83.30
CA SER A 206 -23.82 42.48 -84.60
C SER A 206 -24.77 42.02 -85.71
N GLN A 207 -26.08 41.98 -85.42
CA GLN A 207 -27.17 41.77 -86.40
C GLN A 207 -27.96 43.06 -86.56
#